data_AF-A0A9N7MXC7-F1
#
_entry.id   AF-A0A9N7MXC7-F1
#
_cell.length_a   1.000
_cell.length_b   1.000
_cell.length_c   1.000
_cell.angle_alpha   90.00
_cell.angle_beta   90.00
_cell.angle_gamma   90.00
#
_symmetry.space_group_name_H-M   'P 1'
#
loop_
_entity.id
_entity.type
_entity.pdbx_description
1 polymer ?
#
loop_
_entity_poly.entity_id
_entity_poly.type
_entity_poly.pdbx_seq_one_letter_code
_entity_poly.pdbx_strand_id
1 'polypeptide(L)' 'KGVIFLGATNRKDLLDPALLQPGWFDRKIRIRPPNAKVRLEILEVHAWKMKLSDTVDLSINANNLP' A
#
# COMPACT_ATOMS: atom_id res chain seq x y z
N LYS A 1 -1.26 16.13 -25.57
CA LYS A 1 -1.82 15.03 -24.75
C LYS A 1 -0.67 14.14 -24.33
N GLY A 2 -0.44 13.94 -23.03
CA GLY A 2 0.64 13.07 -22.51
C GLY A 2 0.09 11.72 -22.08
N VAL A 3 0.89 10.66 -22.22
CA VAL A 3 0.59 9.31 -21.71
C VAL A 3 1.50 9.08 -20.51
N ILE A 4 0.93 8.55 -19.42
CA ILE A 4 1.68 8.17 -18.22
C ILE A 4 1.55 6.65 -18.05
N PHE A 5 2.68 5.99 -17.86
CA PHE A 5 2.72 4.55 -17.58
C PHE A 5 2.94 4.32 -16.09
N LEU A 6 2.14 3.42 -15.50
CA LEU A 6 2.30 2.97 -14.12
C LEU A 6 2.43 1.45 -14.13
N GLY A 7 3.44 0.94 -13.42
CA GLY A 7 3.67 -0.49 -13.21
C GLY A 7 3.87 -0.80 -11.73
N ALA A 8 3.52 -2.01 -11.32
CA ALA A 8 3.74 -2.51 -9.96
C ALA A 8 4.35 -3.92 -10.03
N THR A 9 5.35 -4.19 -9.19
CA THR A 9 5.93 -5.53 -9.04
C THR A 9 6.27 -5.81 -7.59
N ASN A 10 6.07 -7.06 -7.16
CA ASN A 10 6.56 -7.57 -5.88
C ASN A 10 7.99 -8.16 -5.99
N ARG A 11 8.51 -8.32 -7.21
CA ARG A 11 9.84 -8.89 -7.52
C ARG A 11 10.61 -7.98 -8.46
N LYS A 12 11.28 -6.97 -7.90
CA LYS A 12 12.12 -6.04 -8.68
C LYS A 12 13.33 -6.74 -9.33
N ASP A 13 13.82 -7.80 -8.70
CA ASP A 13 14.93 -8.64 -9.16
C ASP A 13 14.67 -9.33 -10.50
N LEU A 14 13.40 -9.60 -10.84
CA LEU A 14 13.01 -10.24 -12.10
C LEU A 14 12.75 -9.27 -13.25
N LEU A 15 12.80 -7.96 -13.01
CA LEU A 15 12.54 -6.99 -14.07
C LEU A 15 13.69 -6.99 -15.09
N ASP A 16 13.33 -6.95 -16.38
CA ASP A 16 14.29 -6.70 -17.44
C ASP A 16 15.03 -5.38 -17.17
N PRO A 17 16.38 -5.38 -17.13
CA PRO A 17 17.17 -4.17 -16.95
C PRO A 17 16.84 -3.04 -17.94
N ALA A 18 16.36 -3.37 -19.15
CA ALA A 18 15.94 -2.40 -20.16
C ALA A 18 14.80 -1.49 -19.66
N LEU A 19 13.88 -2.01 -18.84
CA LEU A 19 12.78 -1.24 -18.26
C LEU A 19 13.23 -0.25 -17.17
N LEU A 20 14.44 -0.46 -16.63
CA LEU A 20 15.01 0.38 -15.57
C LEU A 20 15.92 1.50 -16.11
N GLN A 21 16.15 1.52 -17.43
CA GLN A 21 16.94 2.55 -18.11
C GLN A 21 16.21 3.90 -18.10
N PRO A 22 16.97 5.01 -18.17
CA PRO A 22 16.38 6.35 -18.28
C PRO A 22 15.43 6.45 -19.48
N GLY A 23 14.25 7.04 -19.28
CA GLY A 23 13.21 7.22 -20.30
C GLY A 23 12.09 6.17 -20.26
N TRP A 24 12.20 5.15 -19.40
CA TRP A 24 11.13 4.19 -19.10
C TRP A 24 10.55 4.45 -17.71
N PHE A 25 10.83 3.59 -16.73
CA PHE A 25 10.36 3.76 -15.35
C PHE A 25 11.33 4.62 -14.53
N ASP A 26 11.32 5.93 -14.80
CA ASP A 26 12.20 6.89 -14.14
C ASP A 26 11.88 7.04 -12.65
N ARG A 27 10.60 7.09 -12.27
CA ARG A 27 10.15 7.20 -10.88
C ARG A 27 9.91 5.83 -10.27
N LYS A 28 10.69 5.51 -9.24
CA LYS A 28 10.63 4.23 -8.51
C LYS A 28 10.17 4.50 -7.09
N ILE A 29 8.95 4.08 -6.76
CA ILE A 29 8.36 4.26 -5.43
C ILE A 29 8.36 2.91 -4.72
N ARG A 30 9.03 2.83 -3.56
CA ARG A 30 8.99 1.63 -2.73
C ARG A 30 7.88 1.75 -1.70
N ILE A 31 6.89 0.88 -1.81
CA ILE A 31 5.84 0.73 -0.80
C ILE A 31 6.38 -0.10 0.35
N ARG A 32 6.23 0.40 1.58
CA ARG A 32 6.59 -0.32 2.81
C ARG A 32 5.32 -0.82 3.49
N PRO A 33 5.40 -1.89 4.30
CA PRO A 33 4.30 -2.28 5.16
C PRO A 33 3.83 -1.11 6.04
N PRO A 34 2.52 -0.97 6.29
CA PRO A 34 1.99 0.10 7.11
C PRO A 34 2.36 -0.09 8.58
N ASN A 35 2.63 1.03 9.28
CA ASN A 35 2.77 1.03 10.73
C ASN A 35 1.39 0.95 11.41
N ALA A 36 1.36 0.78 12.73
CA ALA A 36 0.12 0.66 13.49
C ALA A 36 -0.86 1.82 13.25
N LYS A 37 -0.38 3.07 13.14
CA LYS A 37 -1.23 4.23 12.85
C LYS A 37 -1.90 4.11 11.47
N VAL A 38 -1.13 3.81 10.43
CA VAL A 38 -1.66 3.65 9.07
C VAL A 38 -2.59 2.43 8.99
N ARG A 39 -2.30 1.36 9.74
CA ARG A 39 -3.21 0.19 9.84
C ARG A 39 -4.55 0.56 10.44
N LEU A 40 -4.57 1.41 11.47
CA LEU A 40 -5.82 1.92 12.04
C LEU A 40 -6.62 2.70 10.98
N GLU A 41 -5.98 3.63 10.28
CA GLU A 41 -6.64 4.41 9.21
C GLU A 41 -7.22 3.51 8.10
N ILE A 42 -6.47 2.46 7.68
CA ILE A 42 -6.94 1.46 6.71
C ILE A 42 -8.17 0.71 7.25
N LEU A 43 -8.11 0.26 8.50
CA LEU A 43 -9.22 -0.47 9.14
C LEU A 43 -10.46 0.42 9.27
N GLU A 44 -10.31 1.69 9.64
CA GLU A 44 -11.41 2.65 9.73
C GLU A 44 -12.10 2.87 8.38
N VAL A 45 -11.33 3.04 7.30
CA VAL A 45 -11.89 3.20 5.94
C VAL A 45 -12.71 1.98 5.53
N HIS A 46 -12.21 0.78 5.83
CA HIS A 46 -12.93 -0.46 5.48
C HIS A 46 -14.10 -0.75 6.41
N ALA A 47 -14.05 -0.32 7.67
CA ALA A 47 -15.11 -0.52 8.65
C ALA A 47 -16.20 0.56 8.59
N TRP A 48 -16.00 1.67 7.88
CA TRP A 48 -16.91 2.82 7.88
C TRP A 48 -18.38 2.47 7.55
N LYS A 49 -18.62 1.50 6.66
CA LYS A 49 -19.99 1.07 6.29
C LYS A 49 -20.51 -0.12 7.10
N MET A 50 -19.76 -0.61 8.08
CA MET A 50 -20.11 -1.77 8.89
C MET A 50 -20.78 -1.33 10.20
N LYS A 51 -21.75 -2.12 10.67
CA LYS A 51 -22.25 -2.00 12.04
C LYS A 51 -21.24 -2.68 12.96
N LEU A 52 -20.41 -1.88 13.61
CA LEU A 52 -19.52 -2.36 14.66
C LEU A 52 -20.31 -2.46 15.97
N SER A 53 -20.00 -3.49 16.75
CA SER A 53 -20.43 -3.56 18.16
C SER A 53 -19.64 -2.52 18.96
N ASP A 54 -20.25 -1.96 20.01
CA ASP A 54 -19.60 -0.98 20.91
C ASP A 54 -18.34 -1.54 21.60
N THR A 55 -18.18 -2.85 21.59
CA THR A 55 -17.02 -3.57 22.15
C THR A 55 -15.82 -3.65 21.21
N VAL A 56 -15.96 -3.24 19.94
CA VAL A 56 -14.89 -3.37 18.94
C VAL A 56 -14.01 -2.12 18.94
N ASP A 57 -12.77 -2.29 19.37
CA ASP A 57 -11.72 -1.27 19.24
C ASP A 57 -10.73 -1.66 18.13
N LEU A 58 -10.75 -0.90 17.03
CA LEU A 58 -9.88 -1.12 15.87
C LEU A 58 -8.40 -0.79 16.18
N SER A 59 -8.12 0.03 17.19
CA SER A 59 -6.75 0.39 17.56
C SER A 59 -5.98 -0.80 18.14
N ILE A 60 -6.66 -1.68 18.88
CA ILE A 60 -6.09 -2.92 19.41
C ILE A 60 -5.67 -3.84 18.26
N ASN A 61 -6.57 -4.01 17.28
CA ASN A 61 -6.28 -4.81 16.08
C ASN A 61 -5.13 -4.22 15.28
N ALA A 62 -5.12 -2.90 15.08
CA ALA A 62 -4.05 -2.22 14.37
C ALA A 62 -2.67 -2.42 15.03
N ASN A 63 -2.59 -2.50 16.36
CA ASN A 63 -1.34 -2.73 17.07
C ASN A 63 -0.88 -4.20 17.02
N ASN A 64 -1.82 -5.14 17.10
CA ASN A 64 -1.52 -6.58 17.21
C ASN A 64 -1.29 -7.27 15.86
N LEU A 65 -1.63 -6.61 14.74
CA LEU A 65 -1.33 -7.11 13.41
C LEU A 65 0.20 -7.15 13.18
N PRO A 66 0.71 -8.29 12.64
CA PRO A 66 2.14 -8.48 12.40
C PRO A 66 2.74 -7.47 11.42
#